data_AF-A0A0P7WNX6-F1
#
_entry.id   AF-A0A0P7WNX6-F1
#
_cell.length_a   1.000
_cell.length_b   1.000
_cell.length_c   1.000
_cell.angle_alpha   90.00
_cell.angle_beta   90.00
_cell.angle_gamma   90.00
#
_symmetry.space_group_name_H-M   'P 1'
#
loop_
_entity.id
_entity.type
_entity.pdbx_description
1 polymer ?
#
loop_
_entity_poly.entity_id
_entity_poly.type
_entity_poly.pdbx_seq_one_letter_code
_entity_poly.pdbx_strand_id
1 'polypeptide(L)'
;MEAHALTVRLTRPVPFPFLVLLVSGGHGLLALARGVDDFLLLGRTLDEAPGDTLDKVRGGTAGVAGSPRLRIRPRRRVLRVFAWLSVRKAVLRVDWRLFRVRVCRADGKTLVGSLLHRNAVARRLSLAKHPECSSFSGGQAIEHLAKGGSRSKFPFKPPMGQHLDCNFSFAGLRNQVTKAIEKAEQEEGVRPGEMLPCVRDVAAATQHVVAAHLAKRTHRAVLFCKAGGLLPEDSPALVVSGGVASNQYIRKILKIITDATGLLLLCPPSELCTDNGVMIAWNGIERLREGKGIMKHTDHVVYEPKAPFGIDITRQVKEAAIKLPRIKLAISD
;
A
#
# COMPACT_ATOMS: atom_id res chain seq x y z
N MET A 1 -1.58 -5.49 9.16
CA MET A 1 -0.79 -6.08 8.06
C MET A 1 -1.29 -7.48 7.73
N GLU A 2 -1.38 -8.39 8.70
CA GLU A 2 -1.98 -9.74 8.51
C GLU A 2 -3.36 -9.68 7.85
N ALA A 3 -4.25 -8.82 8.36
CA ALA A 3 -5.57 -8.64 7.78
C ALA A 3 -5.53 -8.34 6.26
N HIS A 4 -4.66 -7.42 5.82
CA HIS A 4 -4.47 -7.10 4.40
C HIS A 4 -3.91 -8.27 3.58
N ALA A 5 -3.07 -9.11 4.19
CA ALA A 5 -2.51 -10.29 3.55
C ALA A 5 -3.58 -11.39 3.35
N LEU A 6 -4.48 -11.54 4.32
CA LEU A 6 -5.55 -12.55 4.29
C LEU A 6 -6.85 -12.07 3.63
N THR A 7 -7.01 -10.77 3.34
CA THR A 7 -8.23 -10.22 2.71
C THR A 7 -8.62 -10.96 1.43
N VAL A 8 -7.68 -11.43 0.61
CA VAL A 8 -8.00 -12.18 -0.61
C VAL A 8 -8.84 -13.43 -0.34
N ARG A 9 -8.61 -14.06 0.83
CA ARG A 9 -9.29 -15.29 1.27
C ARG A 9 -10.77 -15.07 1.58
N LEU A 10 -11.19 -13.83 1.82
CA LEU A 10 -12.60 -13.45 1.93
C LEU A 10 -13.33 -13.63 0.60
N THR A 11 -12.65 -13.34 -0.51
CA THR A 11 -13.26 -13.36 -1.85
C THR A 11 -13.06 -14.67 -2.59
N ARG A 12 -11.96 -15.38 -2.34
CA ARG A 12 -11.60 -16.64 -3.01
C ARG A 12 -10.82 -17.53 -2.04
N PRO A 13 -11.09 -18.83 -1.96
CA PRO A 13 -10.28 -19.72 -1.14
C PRO A 13 -8.87 -19.87 -1.75
N VAL A 14 -7.86 -19.28 -1.11
CA VAL A 14 -6.46 -19.36 -1.54
C VAL A 14 -5.68 -20.22 -0.55
N PRO A 15 -5.26 -21.46 -0.90
CA PRO A 15 -4.54 -22.32 0.04
C PRO A 15 -3.18 -21.72 0.43
N PHE A 16 -2.73 -22.00 1.64
CA PHE A 16 -1.35 -21.70 2.05
C PHE A 16 -0.39 -22.77 1.49
N PRO A 17 0.89 -22.44 1.25
CA PRO A 17 1.47 -21.10 1.31
C PRO A 17 1.23 -20.26 0.04
N PHE A 18 1.19 -18.94 0.18
CA PHE A 18 1.14 -18.00 -0.96
C PHE A 18 2.00 -16.76 -0.72
N LEU A 19 2.47 -16.14 -1.81
CA LEU A 19 3.23 -14.89 -1.74
C LEU A 19 2.29 -13.70 -1.61
N VAL A 20 2.71 -12.69 -0.85
CA VAL A 20 1.97 -11.46 -0.62
C VAL A 20 2.86 -10.26 -0.92
N LEU A 21 2.44 -9.43 -1.87
CA LEU A 21 2.94 -8.07 -2.07
C LEU A 21 1.92 -7.08 -1.50
N LEU A 22 2.26 -6.45 -0.38
CA LEU A 22 1.41 -5.44 0.23
C LEU A 22 2.01 -4.05 -0.02
N VAL A 23 1.31 -3.25 -0.83
CA VAL A 23 1.73 -1.91 -1.24
C VAL A 23 0.61 -0.89 -1.01
N SER A 24 0.81 -0.02 -0.03
CA SER A 24 -0.15 1.00 0.41
C SER A 24 0.50 2.39 0.52
N GLY A 25 -0.25 3.36 1.04
CA GLY A 25 0.25 4.69 1.39
C GLY A 25 1.38 4.68 2.40
N GLY A 26 1.38 3.75 3.36
CA GLY A 26 2.32 3.72 4.48
C GLY A 26 3.15 2.45 4.60
N HIS A 27 2.93 1.47 3.73
CA HIS A 27 3.62 0.18 3.80
C HIS A 27 4.00 -0.32 2.40
N GLY A 28 5.20 -0.89 2.30
CA GLY A 28 5.63 -1.71 1.19
C GLY A 28 6.33 -2.93 1.77
N LEU A 29 5.75 -4.12 1.60
CA LEU A 29 6.39 -5.38 2.01
C LEU A 29 6.11 -6.53 1.05
N LEU A 30 7.03 -7.48 1.06
CA LEU A 30 6.93 -8.79 0.42
C LEU A 30 7.06 -9.85 1.50
N ALA A 31 6.11 -10.77 1.53
CA ALA A 31 6.11 -11.86 2.50
C ALA A 31 5.54 -13.14 1.91
N LEU A 32 5.91 -14.28 2.51
CA LEU A 32 5.27 -15.56 2.31
C LEU A 32 4.29 -15.79 3.45
N ALA A 33 3.01 -15.99 3.14
CA ALA A 33 2.02 -16.42 4.11
C ALA A 33 1.99 -17.96 4.13
N ARG A 34 2.34 -18.57 5.26
CA ARG A 34 2.31 -20.03 5.48
C ARG A 34 1.10 -20.48 6.31
N GLY A 35 0.49 -19.54 7.02
CA GLY A 35 -0.75 -19.74 7.78
C GLY A 35 -1.38 -18.40 8.15
N VAL A 36 -2.45 -18.43 8.95
CA VAL A 36 -3.19 -17.21 9.35
C VAL A 36 -2.40 -16.27 10.27
N ASP A 37 -1.38 -16.78 10.96
CA ASP A 37 -0.49 -16.07 11.87
C ASP A 37 1.00 -16.41 11.64
N ASP A 38 1.30 -17.15 10.57
CA ASP A 38 2.66 -17.56 10.20
C ASP A 38 3.06 -16.92 8.87
N PHE A 39 3.96 -15.94 8.98
CA PHE A 39 4.46 -15.16 7.85
C PHE A 39 5.99 -15.11 7.87
N LEU A 40 6.60 -15.19 6.69
CA LEU A 40 8.03 -14.92 6.49
C LEU A 40 8.19 -13.61 5.72
N LEU A 41 8.84 -12.62 6.32
CA LEU A 41 9.11 -11.34 5.68
C LEU A 41 10.34 -11.46 4.78
N LEU A 42 10.14 -11.27 3.47
CA LEU A 42 11.17 -11.39 2.43
C LEU A 42 11.80 -10.04 2.07
N GLY A 43 11.04 -8.97 2.23
CA GLY A 43 11.46 -7.62 1.87
C GLY A 43 10.53 -6.56 2.42
N ARG A 44 11.08 -5.38 2.71
CA ARG A 44 10.30 -4.22 3.15
C ARG A 44 10.84 -2.92 2.57
N THR A 45 10.03 -1.87 2.63
CA THR A 45 10.48 -0.51 2.37
C THR A 45 11.52 -0.08 3.41
N LEU A 46 12.64 0.48 2.94
CA LEU A 46 13.72 1.01 3.78
C LEU A 46 13.59 2.51 4.07
N ASP A 47 12.90 3.25 3.20
CA ASP A 47 12.73 4.70 3.30
C ASP A 47 11.26 5.14 3.38
N GLU A 48 10.63 5.47 2.26
CA GLU A 48 9.24 5.89 2.15
C GLU A 48 8.43 4.85 1.37
N ALA A 49 7.15 4.69 1.73
CA ALA A 49 6.28 3.72 1.07
C ALA A 49 5.99 4.13 -0.38
N PRO A 50 5.67 3.19 -1.29
CA PRO A 50 5.36 3.51 -2.68
C PRO A 50 4.21 4.52 -2.80
N GLY A 51 3.21 4.40 -1.92
CA GLY A 51 2.09 5.33 -1.90
C GLY A 51 2.47 6.71 -1.37
N ASP A 52 3.46 6.85 -0.47
CA ASP A 52 3.96 8.17 -0.04
C ASP A 52 4.67 8.93 -1.17
N THR A 53 5.37 8.20 -2.05
CA THR A 53 6.03 8.76 -3.23
C THR A 53 5.01 9.23 -4.27
N LEU A 54 3.97 8.42 -4.52
CA LEU A 54 2.91 8.74 -5.48
C LEU A 54 1.91 9.77 -4.94
N ASP A 55 1.49 9.62 -3.68
CA ASP A 55 0.28 10.22 -3.12
C ASP A 55 0.51 10.91 -1.77
N LYS A 56 0.32 12.24 -1.75
CA LYS A 56 -0.17 12.98 -0.57
C LYS A 56 -1.26 13.98 -0.95
N VAL A 57 -1.91 13.79 -2.09
CA VAL A 57 -3.08 14.58 -2.47
C VAL A 57 -4.28 13.87 -1.85
N ARG A 58 -4.64 14.26 -0.62
CA ARG A 58 -6.04 14.07 -0.22
C ARG A 58 -6.83 14.91 -1.20
N GLY A 59 -7.65 14.26 -2.04
CA GLY A 59 -8.60 14.95 -2.91
C GLY A 59 -9.23 16.08 -2.12
N GLY A 60 -9.04 17.29 -2.61
CA GLY A 60 -9.68 18.45 -2.03
C GLY A 60 -11.16 18.30 -2.31
N THR A 61 -11.91 17.74 -1.36
CA THR A 61 -13.28 18.18 -1.19
C THR A 61 -13.19 19.65 -0.86
N ALA A 62 -13.37 20.50 -1.87
CA ALA A 62 -13.74 21.88 -1.65
C ALA A 62 -14.90 21.87 -0.64
N GLY A 63 -14.64 22.38 0.56
CA GLY A 63 -15.66 22.63 1.57
C GLY A 63 -16.05 21.49 2.51
N VAL A 64 -15.13 20.68 3.06
CA VAL A 64 -15.35 20.09 4.40
C VAL A 64 -14.05 20.09 5.19
N ALA A 65 -14.06 20.73 6.36
CA ALA A 65 -12.94 20.91 7.27
C ALA A 65 -12.23 19.58 7.64
N GLY A 66 -10.93 19.70 7.88
CA GLY A 66 -9.95 18.61 7.87
C GLY A 66 -10.24 17.40 8.77
N SER A 67 -9.87 16.21 8.28
CA SER A 67 -9.85 14.99 9.07
C SER A 67 -8.53 14.90 9.86
N PRO A 68 -8.55 14.97 11.22
CA PRO A 68 -7.33 14.91 12.01
C PRO A 68 -6.80 13.47 12.13
N ARG A 69 -5.47 13.33 12.13
CA ARG A 69 -4.77 12.09 12.48
C ARG A 69 -4.97 11.80 13.98
N LEU A 70 -5.38 10.58 14.29
CA LEU A 70 -5.42 10.05 15.65
C LEU A 70 -3.99 9.96 16.19
N ARG A 71 -3.69 10.68 17.28
CA ARG A 71 -2.47 10.50 18.06
C ARG A 71 -2.89 10.13 19.47
N ILE A 72 -2.89 8.84 19.77
CA ILE A 72 -3.18 8.33 21.12
C ILE A 72 -1.98 8.70 22.00
N ARG A 73 -2.20 9.51 23.04
CA ARG A 73 -1.29 9.66 24.17
C ARG A 73 -1.95 9.01 25.38
N PRO A 74 -1.28 8.12 26.14
CA PRO A 74 -1.86 7.61 27.36
C PRO A 74 -1.77 8.71 28.42
N ARG A 75 -2.90 9.13 28.99
CA ARG A 75 -2.91 9.82 30.28
C ARG A 75 -3.58 8.90 31.30
N ARG A 76 -2.79 8.53 32.30
CA ARG A 76 -3.22 7.83 33.52
C ARG A 76 -4.34 8.60 34.22
N ARG A 77 -5.29 7.85 34.80
CA ARG A 77 -6.37 8.25 35.72
C ARG A 77 -7.54 9.02 35.09
N VAL A 78 -8.68 8.36 34.96
CA VAL A 78 -9.93 8.77 35.63
C VAL A 78 -10.72 7.50 35.99
N LEU A 79 -11.06 7.40 37.28
CA LEU A 79 -11.85 6.38 37.95
C LEU A 79 -13.35 6.66 37.75
N ARG A 80 -14.13 5.57 37.62
CA ARG A 80 -15.51 5.37 38.14
C ARG A 80 -16.67 6.21 37.56
N VAL A 81 -17.86 5.65 37.82
CA VAL A 81 -19.25 6.07 37.52
C VAL A 81 -19.66 5.80 36.06
N PHE A 82 -20.61 4.92 35.71
CA PHE A 82 -21.83 4.43 36.34
C PHE A 82 -22.04 2.92 36.13
N ALA A 83 -22.65 2.30 37.13
CA ALA A 83 -23.16 0.94 37.14
C ALA A 83 -24.62 0.87 36.66
N TRP A 84 -25.05 -0.37 36.39
CA TRP A 84 -26.41 -0.90 36.56
C TRP A 84 -27.48 -0.61 35.48
N LEU A 85 -27.79 -1.64 34.68
CA LEU A 85 -29.13 -2.25 34.60
C LEU A 85 -29.10 -3.56 33.80
N SER A 86 -29.41 -4.66 34.48
CA SER A 86 -29.81 -5.94 33.88
C SER A 86 -31.25 -5.84 33.36
N VAL A 87 -31.59 -6.63 32.32
CA VAL A 87 -32.80 -7.48 32.19
C VAL A 87 -33.15 -7.76 30.71
N ARG A 88 -33.09 -9.06 30.36
CA ARG A 88 -33.90 -9.86 29.40
C ARG A 88 -33.97 -9.51 27.89
N LYS A 89 -33.69 -10.57 27.10
CA LYS A 89 -34.22 -10.93 25.77
C LYS A 89 -34.54 -9.78 24.80
N ALA A 90 -33.58 -9.48 23.93
CA ALA A 90 -33.87 -8.89 22.63
C ALA A 90 -33.01 -9.57 21.56
N VAL A 91 -33.66 -10.28 20.64
CA VAL A 91 -33.06 -10.69 19.36
C VAL A 91 -32.84 -9.39 18.58
N LEU A 92 -31.62 -8.88 18.59
CA LEU A 92 -31.22 -7.72 17.79
C LEU A 92 -31.04 -8.16 16.33
N ARG A 93 -32.09 -8.02 15.52
CA ARG A 93 -31.93 -7.83 14.07
C ARG A 93 -31.25 -6.48 13.86
N VAL A 94 -30.00 -6.50 13.41
CA VAL A 94 -29.27 -5.29 13.02
C VAL A 94 -29.63 -4.99 11.56
N ASP A 95 -30.35 -3.89 11.34
CA ASP A 95 -30.57 -3.29 10.03
C ASP A 95 -29.39 -2.33 9.72
N TRP A 96 -28.71 -2.56 8.61
CA TRP A 96 -27.36 -2.03 8.31
C TRP A 96 -27.35 -0.67 7.59
N ARG A 97 -28.45 0.10 7.59
CA ARG A 97 -28.58 1.26 6.69
C ARG A 97 -28.16 2.63 7.25
N LEU A 98 -27.84 2.80 8.53
CA LEU A 98 -27.56 4.13 9.10
C LEU A 98 -26.51 4.09 10.23
N PHE A 99 -25.22 4.05 9.90
CA PHE A 99 -24.17 4.45 10.84
C PHE A 99 -23.09 5.29 10.14
N ARG A 100 -23.26 6.62 10.16
CA ARG A 100 -22.16 7.58 9.95
C ARG A 100 -21.70 8.07 11.32
N VAL A 101 -20.57 7.54 11.80
CA VAL A 101 -19.90 8.06 13.00
C VAL A 101 -19.14 9.34 12.63
N ARG A 102 -19.50 10.48 13.23
CA ARG A 102 -18.84 11.79 13.03
C ARG A 102 -18.22 12.22 14.37
N VAL A 103 -16.91 12.47 14.40
CA VAL A 103 -16.18 12.92 15.60
C VAL A 103 -15.60 14.31 15.34
N CYS A 104 -15.92 15.29 16.19
CA CYS A 104 -15.43 16.67 16.13
C CYS A 104 -14.43 16.98 17.26
N ARG A 105 -13.55 17.98 17.06
CA ARG A 105 -12.60 18.53 18.06
C ARG A 105 -13.13 19.83 18.64
N ALA A 106 -12.81 20.11 19.91
CA ALA A 106 -13.33 21.26 20.67
C ALA A 106 -12.51 22.56 20.57
N ASP A 107 -11.28 22.56 20.04
CA ASP A 107 -10.39 23.72 20.20
C ASP A 107 -9.87 24.23 18.85
N GLY A 108 -10.45 25.34 18.38
CA GLY A 108 -10.25 25.94 17.05
C GLY A 108 -8.88 26.61 16.82
N LYS A 109 -7.77 25.85 16.84
CA LYS A 109 -6.45 26.36 16.43
C LYS A 109 -5.81 25.52 15.32
N THR A 110 -5.51 26.18 14.21
CA THR A 110 -4.89 25.66 13.00
C THR A 110 -3.42 25.32 13.25
N LEU A 111 -3.04 24.04 13.13
CA LEU A 111 -1.64 23.61 13.16
C LEU A 111 -0.97 23.93 11.82
N VAL A 112 -0.05 24.89 11.83
CA VAL A 112 0.87 25.17 10.73
C VAL A 112 1.69 23.90 10.45
N GLY A 113 1.54 23.36 9.24
CA GLY A 113 2.09 22.07 8.84
C GLY A 113 3.62 22.03 8.83
N SER A 114 4.19 20.97 9.40
CA SER A 114 5.63 20.71 9.37
C SER A 114 6.12 20.44 7.94
N LEU A 115 7.29 21.01 7.61
CA LEU A 115 7.93 21.01 6.28
C LEU A 115 8.14 19.63 5.61
N LEU A 116 8.00 18.51 6.32
CA LEU A 116 8.14 17.14 5.80
C LEU A 116 7.00 16.69 4.85
N HIS A 117 5.99 17.53 4.63
CA HIS A 117 4.75 17.17 3.94
C HIS A 117 4.69 17.59 2.46
N ARG A 118 5.74 18.18 1.86
CA ARG A 118 5.69 18.77 0.50
C ARG A 118 6.13 17.88 -0.66
N ASN A 119 6.59 16.65 -0.43
CA ASN A 119 7.46 15.96 -1.41
C ASN A 119 6.81 14.87 -2.27
N ALA A 120 5.51 14.60 -2.16
CA ALA A 120 4.85 13.60 -3.01
C ALA A 120 4.76 14.08 -4.48
N VAL A 121 4.95 13.17 -5.43
CA VAL A 121 4.99 13.50 -6.87
C VAL A 121 3.70 14.18 -7.33
N ALA A 122 2.53 13.65 -6.94
CA ALA A 122 1.24 14.24 -7.29
C ALA A 122 1.07 15.70 -6.80
N ARG A 123 1.67 16.04 -5.65
CA ARG A 123 1.66 17.42 -5.14
C ARG A 123 2.62 18.32 -5.89
N ARG A 124 3.80 17.81 -6.23
CA ARG A 124 4.84 18.56 -6.96
C ARG A 124 4.43 18.90 -8.38
N LEU A 125 3.62 18.03 -8.99
CA LEU A 125 2.96 18.23 -10.29
C LEU A 125 1.66 19.03 -10.22
N SER A 126 1.26 19.52 -9.03
CA SER A 126 0.03 20.29 -8.85
C SER A 126 -1.25 19.57 -9.31
N LEU A 127 -1.30 18.24 -9.23
CA LEU A 127 -2.39 17.44 -9.83
C LEU A 127 -3.78 17.74 -9.26
N ALA A 128 -3.86 18.26 -8.04
CA ALA A 128 -5.12 18.70 -7.44
C ALA A 128 -5.76 19.89 -8.20
N LYS A 129 -4.96 20.65 -8.95
CA LYS A 129 -5.43 21.76 -9.80
C LYS A 129 -5.74 21.31 -11.23
N HIS A 130 -5.40 20.06 -11.59
CA HIS A 130 -5.63 19.56 -12.94
C HIS A 130 -7.14 19.36 -13.16
N PRO A 131 -7.72 19.86 -14.27
CA PRO A 131 -9.17 19.80 -14.52
C PRO A 131 -9.75 18.39 -14.42
N GLU A 132 -9.03 17.40 -14.95
CA GLU A 132 -9.45 15.98 -14.95
C GLU A 132 -9.22 15.24 -13.63
N CYS A 133 -8.49 15.80 -12.66
CA CYS A 133 -8.01 15.03 -11.49
C CYS A 133 -8.34 15.66 -10.13
N SER A 134 -9.12 16.73 -10.09
CA SER A 134 -9.46 17.46 -8.85
C SER A 134 -10.11 16.57 -7.78
N SER A 135 -10.89 15.56 -8.18
CA SER A 135 -11.57 14.60 -7.30
C SER A 135 -10.79 13.30 -7.05
N PHE A 136 -9.60 13.14 -7.62
CA PHE A 136 -8.82 11.89 -7.53
C PHE A 136 -7.84 11.93 -6.35
N SER A 137 -7.51 10.75 -5.81
CA SER A 137 -6.30 10.63 -4.98
C SER A 137 -5.04 10.85 -5.83
N GLY A 138 -3.90 11.15 -5.20
CA GLY A 138 -2.66 11.37 -5.94
C GLY A 138 -2.24 10.17 -6.79
N GLY A 139 -2.44 8.95 -6.27
CA GLY A 139 -2.17 7.72 -7.02
C GLY A 139 -3.11 7.53 -8.22
N GLN A 140 -4.41 7.82 -8.05
CA GLN A 140 -5.40 7.78 -9.14
C GLN A 140 -5.12 8.84 -10.22
N ALA A 141 -4.73 10.06 -9.81
CA ALA A 141 -4.39 11.13 -10.72
C ALA A 141 -3.15 10.79 -11.57
N ILE A 142 -2.10 10.24 -10.96
CA ILE A 142 -0.92 9.77 -11.68
C ILE A 142 -1.32 8.69 -12.70
N GLU A 143 -2.11 7.71 -12.28
CA GLU A 143 -2.56 6.64 -13.18
C GLU A 143 -3.39 7.14 -14.36
N HIS A 144 -4.30 8.08 -14.11
CA HIS A 144 -5.17 8.64 -15.12
C HIS A 144 -4.37 9.42 -16.17
N LEU A 145 -3.49 10.32 -15.73
CA LEU A 145 -2.68 11.16 -16.62
C LEU A 145 -1.61 10.37 -17.37
N ALA A 146 -1.05 9.32 -16.75
CA ALA A 146 -0.06 8.45 -17.37
C ALA A 146 -0.57 7.77 -18.65
N LYS A 147 -1.88 7.55 -18.80
CA LYS A 147 -2.46 6.95 -20.01
C LYS A 147 -2.21 7.78 -21.28
N GLY A 148 -2.11 9.11 -21.13
CA GLY A 148 -1.83 10.03 -22.23
C GLY A 148 -0.39 10.53 -22.27
N GLY A 149 0.52 9.87 -21.55
CA GLY A 149 1.92 10.29 -21.44
C GLY A 149 2.89 9.23 -21.94
N SER A 150 4.10 9.66 -22.31
CA SER A 150 5.18 8.78 -22.71
C SER A 150 6.13 8.49 -21.56
N ARG A 151 6.26 7.20 -21.20
CA ARG A 151 7.21 6.72 -20.19
C ARG A 151 8.69 6.86 -20.60
N SER A 152 9.00 7.09 -21.88
CA SER A 152 10.39 7.17 -22.37
C SER A 152 10.96 8.58 -22.36
N LYS A 153 10.12 9.62 -22.26
CA LYS A 153 10.57 11.02 -22.26
C LYS A 153 11.39 11.40 -21.03
N PHE A 154 11.12 10.76 -19.88
CA PHE A 154 11.89 10.95 -18.66
C PHE A 154 12.58 9.65 -18.24
N PRO A 155 13.90 9.48 -18.50
CA PRO A 155 14.61 8.23 -18.25
C PRO A 155 15.03 8.10 -16.78
N PHE A 156 14.05 8.01 -15.87
CA PHE A 156 14.33 7.80 -14.45
C PHE A 156 14.98 6.44 -14.20
N LYS A 157 15.98 6.42 -13.32
CA LYS A 157 16.70 5.19 -12.96
C LYS A 157 15.94 4.45 -11.84
N PRO A 158 15.69 3.13 -12.00
CA PRO A 158 15.12 2.32 -10.94
C PRO A 158 15.98 2.31 -9.66
N PRO A 159 15.38 2.44 -8.47
CA PRO A 159 16.11 2.40 -7.21
C PRO A 159 16.81 1.07 -6.97
N MET A 160 17.95 1.12 -6.28
CA MET A 160 18.65 -0.06 -5.75
C MET A 160 18.99 -1.14 -6.80
N GLY A 161 19.28 -0.77 -8.06
CA GLY A 161 19.45 -1.72 -9.16
C GLY A 161 20.52 -2.81 -8.94
N GLN A 162 21.51 -2.55 -8.09
CA GLN A 162 22.59 -3.49 -7.76
C GLN A 162 22.27 -4.42 -6.57
N HIS A 163 21.20 -4.14 -5.82
CA HIS A 163 20.87 -4.91 -4.62
C HIS A 163 20.17 -6.21 -4.98
N LEU A 164 20.70 -7.33 -4.50
CA LEU A 164 20.16 -8.68 -4.69
C LEU A 164 19.19 -9.09 -3.55
N ASP A 165 18.43 -8.14 -3.02
CA ASP A 165 17.40 -8.37 -1.99
C ASP A 165 15.98 -8.09 -2.53
N CYS A 166 14.96 -8.27 -1.70
CA CYS A 166 13.58 -7.92 -2.02
C CYS A 166 13.12 -6.60 -1.36
N ASN A 167 14.06 -5.77 -0.91
CA ASN A 167 13.73 -4.51 -0.24
C ASN A 167 13.32 -3.42 -1.23
N PHE A 168 12.52 -2.48 -0.76
CA PHE A 168 12.07 -1.34 -1.54
C PHE A 168 12.71 -0.04 -1.07
N SER A 169 12.87 0.90 -1.99
CA SER A 169 13.31 2.27 -1.74
C SER A 169 12.72 3.14 -2.82
N PHE A 170 12.16 4.29 -2.45
CA PHE A 170 11.52 5.22 -3.38
C PHE A 170 12.00 6.66 -3.25
N ALA A 171 12.74 7.02 -2.19
CA ALA A 171 13.22 8.38 -1.98
C ALA A 171 14.15 8.84 -3.11
N GLY A 172 14.98 7.94 -3.64
CA GLY A 172 15.86 8.22 -4.78
C GLY A 172 15.10 8.50 -6.07
N LEU A 173 13.97 7.81 -6.31
CA LEU A 173 13.09 8.10 -7.45
C LEU A 173 12.40 9.45 -7.27
N ARG A 174 11.82 9.70 -6.09
CA ARG A 174 11.18 10.99 -5.78
C ARG A 174 12.12 12.15 -6.05
N ASN A 175 13.37 12.07 -5.61
CA ASN A 175 14.36 13.13 -5.83
C ASN A 175 14.68 13.32 -7.33
N GLN A 176 14.76 12.24 -8.12
CA GLN A 176 14.92 12.33 -9.57
C GLN A 176 13.73 13.04 -10.24
N VAL A 177 12.51 12.68 -9.83
CA VAL A 177 11.28 13.28 -10.34
C VAL A 177 11.19 14.77 -9.98
N THR A 178 11.47 15.13 -8.72
CA THR A 178 11.48 16.54 -8.27
C THR A 178 12.45 17.38 -9.10
N LYS A 179 13.67 16.89 -9.33
CA LYS A 179 14.67 17.60 -10.17
C LYS A 179 14.23 17.74 -11.62
N ALA A 180 13.58 16.72 -12.18
CA ALA A 180 13.03 16.80 -13.54
C ALA A 180 11.89 17.83 -13.64
N ILE A 181 11.04 17.92 -12.62
CA ILE A 181 9.98 18.92 -12.55
C ILE A 181 10.58 20.33 -12.44
N GLU A 182 11.55 20.54 -11.55
CA GLU A 182 12.23 21.83 -11.39
C GLU A 182 12.90 22.30 -12.68
N LYS A 183 13.55 21.38 -13.40
CA LYS A 183 14.14 21.65 -14.70
C LYS A 183 13.08 22.05 -15.73
N ALA A 184 11.98 21.31 -15.81
CA ALA A 184 10.89 21.62 -16.74
C ALA A 184 10.21 22.96 -16.41
N GLU A 185 10.06 23.31 -15.14
CA GLU A 185 9.56 24.63 -14.72
C GLU A 185 10.46 25.77 -15.20
N GLN A 186 11.78 25.59 -15.11
CA GLN A 186 12.74 26.58 -15.60
C GLN A 186 12.72 26.71 -17.12
N GLU A 187 12.67 25.60 -17.84
CA GLU A 187 12.67 25.57 -19.31
C GLU A 187 11.39 26.17 -19.91
N GLU A 188 10.24 25.94 -19.27
CA GLU A 188 8.93 26.43 -19.73
C GLU A 188 8.57 27.80 -19.14
N GLY A 189 9.39 28.37 -18.25
CA GLY A 189 9.12 29.64 -17.57
C GLY A 189 7.91 29.58 -16.62
N VAL A 190 7.53 28.39 -16.16
CA VAL A 190 6.37 28.12 -15.30
C VAL A 190 6.75 28.30 -13.84
N ARG A 191 5.90 28.97 -13.05
CA ARG A 191 6.22 29.18 -11.63
C ARG A 191 6.06 27.88 -10.83
N PRO A 192 6.86 27.65 -9.78
CA PRO A 192 6.71 26.48 -8.93
C PRO A 192 5.28 26.30 -8.40
N GLY A 193 4.69 25.14 -8.67
CA GLY A 193 3.32 24.83 -8.25
C GLY A 193 2.21 25.28 -9.22
N GLU A 194 2.57 25.75 -10.40
CA GLU A 194 1.68 25.80 -11.57
C GLU A 194 1.69 24.44 -12.31
N MET A 195 0.84 24.31 -13.32
CA MET A 195 0.66 23.05 -14.04
C MET A 195 1.63 23.00 -15.22
N LEU A 196 2.44 21.95 -15.28
CA LEU A 196 3.40 21.74 -16.37
C LEU A 196 2.74 21.08 -17.58
N PRO A 197 3.10 21.48 -18.81
CA PRO A 197 2.66 20.79 -20.03
C PRO A 197 3.06 19.31 -20.07
N CYS A 198 4.25 18.98 -19.55
CA CYS A 198 4.80 17.62 -19.53
C CYS A 198 4.27 16.73 -18.38
N VAL A 199 3.24 17.16 -17.66
CA VAL A 199 2.70 16.45 -16.48
C VAL A 199 2.34 14.98 -16.76
N ARG A 200 1.77 14.70 -17.95
CA ARG A 200 1.39 13.34 -18.36
C ARG A 200 2.62 12.45 -18.54
N ASP A 201 3.67 12.98 -19.15
CA ASP A 201 4.93 12.28 -19.41
C ASP A 201 5.68 11.98 -18.10
N VAL A 202 5.74 12.94 -17.18
CA VAL A 202 6.31 12.72 -15.84
C VAL A 202 5.51 11.68 -15.06
N ALA A 203 4.18 11.72 -15.13
CA ALA A 203 3.31 10.73 -14.50
C ALA A 203 3.54 9.32 -15.06
N ALA A 204 3.59 9.18 -16.40
CA ALA A 204 3.83 7.91 -17.08
C ALA A 204 5.20 7.31 -16.74
N ALA A 205 6.26 8.12 -16.79
CA ALA A 205 7.61 7.68 -16.45
C ALA A 205 7.71 7.28 -14.97
N THR A 206 7.15 8.09 -14.06
CA THR A 206 7.16 7.79 -12.62
C THR A 206 6.41 6.49 -12.31
N GLN A 207 5.19 6.33 -12.83
CA GLN A 207 4.39 5.13 -12.63
C GLN A 207 5.12 3.89 -13.15
N HIS A 208 5.75 3.99 -14.33
CA HIS A 208 6.52 2.90 -14.90
C HIS A 208 7.70 2.49 -14.03
N VAL A 209 8.48 3.43 -13.50
CA VAL A 209 9.63 3.11 -12.65
C VAL A 209 9.20 2.50 -11.31
N VAL A 210 8.11 2.99 -10.70
CA VAL A 210 7.52 2.37 -9.51
C VAL A 210 7.08 0.93 -9.81
N ALA A 211 6.32 0.72 -10.88
CA ALA A 211 5.85 -0.61 -11.27
C ALA A 211 7.01 -1.57 -11.57
N ALA A 212 8.03 -1.11 -12.29
CA ALA A 212 9.21 -1.90 -12.62
C ALA A 212 10.04 -2.26 -11.38
N HIS A 213 10.16 -1.36 -10.40
CA HIS A 213 10.83 -1.64 -9.14
C HIS A 213 10.09 -2.70 -8.33
N LEU A 214 8.76 -2.54 -8.19
CA LEU A 214 7.89 -3.52 -7.53
C LEU A 214 8.00 -4.89 -8.18
N ALA A 215 7.91 -4.95 -9.52
CA ALA A 215 8.00 -6.17 -10.28
C ALA A 215 9.35 -6.88 -10.14
N LYS A 216 10.47 -6.15 -10.17
CA LYS A 216 11.80 -6.76 -9.99
C LYS A 216 11.98 -7.39 -8.62
N ARG A 217 11.57 -6.71 -7.54
CA ARG A 217 11.66 -7.26 -6.19
C ARG A 217 10.73 -8.45 -5.99
N THR A 218 9.52 -8.34 -6.52
CA THR A 218 8.53 -9.43 -6.49
C THR A 218 9.03 -10.64 -7.25
N HIS A 219 9.57 -10.47 -8.45
CA HIS A 219 10.15 -11.55 -9.24
C HIS A 219 11.27 -12.26 -8.48
N ARG A 220 12.14 -11.52 -7.79
CA ARG A 220 13.19 -12.13 -6.95
C ARG A 220 12.60 -12.95 -5.81
N ALA A 221 11.56 -12.45 -5.15
CA ALA A 221 10.86 -13.18 -4.10
C ALA A 221 10.22 -14.47 -4.64
N VAL A 222 9.61 -14.42 -5.83
CA VAL A 222 9.08 -15.62 -6.49
C VAL A 222 10.17 -16.66 -6.72
N LEU A 223 11.29 -16.26 -7.33
CA LEU A 223 12.40 -17.17 -7.61
C LEU A 223 13.03 -17.72 -6.32
N PHE A 224 13.16 -16.90 -5.27
CA PHE A 224 13.61 -17.33 -3.96
C PHE A 224 12.71 -18.42 -3.38
N CYS A 225 11.40 -18.17 -3.35
CA CYS A 225 10.46 -19.13 -2.81
C CYS A 225 10.38 -20.41 -3.64
N LYS A 226 10.46 -20.33 -4.97
CA LYS A 226 10.52 -21.51 -5.83
C LYS A 226 11.78 -22.34 -5.61
N ALA A 227 12.95 -21.70 -5.56
CA ALA A 227 14.22 -22.39 -5.33
C ALA A 227 14.27 -23.08 -3.95
N GLY A 228 13.61 -22.50 -2.94
CA GLY A 228 13.50 -23.08 -1.61
C GLY A 228 12.34 -24.06 -1.41
N GLY A 229 11.56 -24.40 -2.44
CA GLY A 229 10.37 -25.26 -2.30
C GLY A 229 9.30 -24.68 -1.36
N LEU A 230 9.24 -23.35 -1.22
CA LEU A 230 8.38 -22.66 -0.26
C LEU A 230 6.98 -22.34 -0.80
N LEU A 231 6.74 -22.62 -2.08
CA LEU A 231 5.46 -22.42 -2.75
C LEU A 231 4.87 -23.78 -3.16
N PRO A 232 3.54 -23.90 -3.27
CA PRO A 232 2.91 -25.11 -3.79
C PRO A 232 3.41 -25.42 -5.21
N GLU A 233 3.55 -26.71 -5.53
CA GLU A 233 3.86 -27.17 -6.89
C GLU A 233 2.72 -26.82 -7.84
N ASP A 234 1.48 -27.05 -7.39
CA ASP A 234 0.28 -26.76 -8.14
C ASP A 234 -0.27 -25.36 -7.82
N SER A 235 -0.41 -24.54 -8.87
CA SER A 235 -1.09 -23.24 -8.82
C SER A 235 -0.57 -22.25 -7.74
N PRO A 236 0.74 -22.00 -7.64
CA PRO A 236 1.27 -21.03 -6.67
C PRO A 236 0.69 -19.63 -6.93
N ALA A 237 0.34 -18.91 -5.87
CA ALA A 237 -0.31 -17.61 -5.99
C ALA A 237 0.58 -16.45 -5.51
N LEU A 238 0.49 -15.32 -6.22
CA LEU A 238 0.91 -14.00 -5.76
C LEU A 238 -0.34 -13.17 -5.46
N VAL A 239 -0.52 -12.83 -4.19
CA VAL A 239 -1.56 -11.93 -3.71
C VAL A 239 -1.03 -10.52 -3.65
N VAL A 240 -1.72 -9.57 -4.26
CA VAL A 240 -1.32 -8.15 -4.27
C VAL A 240 -2.41 -7.29 -3.64
N SER A 241 -2.10 -6.66 -2.51
CA SER A 241 -3.08 -5.87 -1.74
C SER A 241 -2.54 -4.50 -1.32
N GLY A 242 -3.45 -3.61 -0.89
CA GLY A 242 -3.16 -2.23 -0.51
C GLY A 242 -3.61 -1.18 -1.53
N GLY A 243 -3.64 0.09 -1.13
CA GLY A 243 -4.14 1.18 -1.99
C GLY A 243 -3.38 1.31 -3.32
N VAL A 244 -2.05 1.16 -3.30
CA VAL A 244 -1.22 1.23 -4.53
C VAL A 244 -1.47 0.01 -5.42
N ALA A 245 -1.82 -1.13 -4.82
CA ALA A 245 -2.20 -2.33 -5.57
C ALA A 245 -3.49 -2.16 -6.38
N SER A 246 -4.29 -1.12 -6.16
CA SER A 246 -5.48 -0.82 -6.97
C SER A 246 -5.14 -0.23 -8.35
N ASN A 247 -3.89 0.16 -8.55
CA ASN A 247 -3.39 0.69 -9.82
C ASN A 247 -3.32 -0.43 -10.89
N GLN A 248 -4.09 -0.30 -11.96
CA GLN A 248 -4.20 -1.27 -13.04
C GLN A 248 -2.90 -1.41 -13.84
N TYR A 249 -2.15 -0.32 -14.03
CA TYR A 249 -0.84 -0.40 -14.68
C TYR A 249 0.12 -1.28 -13.87
N ILE A 250 0.19 -1.09 -12.55
CA ILE A 250 1.02 -1.91 -11.66
C ILE A 250 0.57 -3.38 -11.72
N ARG A 251 -0.75 -3.65 -11.67
CA ARG A 251 -1.28 -5.01 -11.81
C ARG A 251 -0.87 -5.66 -13.13
N LYS A 252 -0.99 -4.94 -14.25
CA LYS A 252 -0.57 -5.43 -15.58
C LYS A 252 0.93 -5.76 -15.63
N ILE A 253 1.78 -4.91 -15.06
CA ILE A 253 3.22 -5.18 -14.99
C ILE A 253 3.53 -6.40 -14.10
N LEU A 254 2.84 -6.55 -12.97
CA LEU A 254 3.00 -7.73 -12.11
C LEU A 254 2.47 -9.00 -12.79
N LYS A 255 1.43 -8.90 -13.62
CA LYS A 255 0.90 -10.03 -14.41
C LYS A 255 1.96 -10.60 -15.36
N ILE A 256 2.80 -9.75 -15.96
CA ILE A 256 3.94 -10.21 -16.78
C ILE A 256 4.88 -11.09 -15.95
N ILE A 257 5.16 -10.72 -14.69
CA ILE A 257 6.02 -11.52 -13.80
C ILE A 257 5.33 -12.84 -13.43
N THR A 258 4.06 -12.80 -13.04
CA THR A 258 3.35 -14.01 -12.65
C THR A 258 3.20 -14.98 -13.82
N ASP A 259 2.98 -14.47 -15.04
CA ASP A 259 2.87 -15.30 -16.24
C ASP A 259 4.20 -15.96 -16.60
N ALA A 260 5.28 -15.18 -16.56
CA ALA A 260 6.63 -15.71 -16.80
C ALA A 260 7.09 -16.70 -15.72
N THR A 261 6.47 -16.69 -14.55
CA THR A 261 6.83 -17.56 -13.43
C THR A 261 5.75 -18.60 -13.11
N GLY A 262 4.67 -18.70 -13.88
CA GLY A 262 3.58 -19.65 -13.65
C GLY A 262 2.84 -19.46 -12.31
N LEU A 263 2.77 -18.22 -11.80
CA LEU A 263 1.97 -17.90 -10.62
C LEU A 263 0.59 -17.35 -11.01
N LEU A 264 -0.40 -17.59 -10.17
CA LEU A 264 -1.69 -16.92 -10.24
C LEU A 264 -1.60 -15.53 -9.59
N LEU A 265 -1.91 -14.47 -10.35
CA LEU A 265 -2.03 -13.12 -9.80
C LEU A 265 -3.42 -12.93 -9.20
N LEU A 266 -3.49 -12.73 -7.89
CA LEU A 266 -4.73 -12.50 -7.16
C LEU A 266 -4.72 -11.11 -6.52
N CYS A 267 -5.71 -10.29 -6.86
CA CYS A 267 -5.85 -8.95 -6.30
C CYS A 267 -7.25 -8.82 -5.70
N PRO A 268 -7.40 -8.48 -4.41
CA PRO A 268 -8.70 -8.18 -3.84
C PRO A 268 -9.39 -7.01 -4.58
N PRO A 269 -10.73 -6.93 -4.50
CA PRO A 269 -11.48 -5.74 -4.89
C PRO A 269 -10.93 -4.48 -4.23
N SER A 270 -10.95 -3.37 -4.96
CA SER A 270 -10.37 -2.10 -4.50
C SER A 270 -10.96 -1.60 -3.18
N GLU A 271 -12.25 -1.85 -2.92
CA GLU A 271 -12.91 -1.45 -1.67
C GLU A 271 -12.32 -2.19 -0.45
N LEU A 272 -11.77 -3.38 -0.67
CA LEU A 272 -11.17 -4.22 0.36
C LEU A 272 -9.65 -4.00 0.50
N CYS A 273 -9.02 -3.32 -0.45
CA CYS A 273 -7.58 -3.02 -0.44
C CYS A 273 -7.19 -1.84 0.46
N THR A 274 -8.15 -0.99 0.85
CA THR A 274 -7.93 0.11 1.82
C THR A 274 -8.31 -0.31 3.23
N ASP A 275 -7.77 0.36 4.25
CA ASP A 275 -8.05 0.04 5.66
C ASP A 275 -9.56 0.09 5.95
N ASN A 276 -10.15 -1.05 6.32
CA ASN A 276 -11.58 -1.18 6.62
C ASN A 276 -11.82 -2.18 7.78
N GLY A 277 -13.02 -2.17 8.36
CA GLY A 277 -13.38 -3.10 9.44
C GLY A 277 -13.60 -4.55 8.97
N VAL A 278 -13.95 -4.75 7.71
CA VAL A 278 -14.24 -6.07 7.14
C VAL A 278 -12.99 -6.96 7.11
N MET A 279 -11.84 -6.43 6.71
CA MET A 279 -10.57 -7.18 6.75
C MET A 279 -10.19 -7.59 8.17
N ILE A 280 -10.48 -6.77 9.17
CA ILE A 280 -10.18 -7.07 10.58
C ILE A 280 -11.09 -8.20 11.09
N ALA A 281 -12.39 -8.09 10.81
CA ALA A 281 -13.35 -9.13 11.15
C ALA A 281 -13.00 -10.46 10.46
N TRP A 282 -12.65 -10.44 9.18
CA TRP A 282 -12.25 -11.63 8.43
C TRP A 282 -10.98 -12.27 8.99
N ASN A 283 -9.95 -11.48 9.31
CA ASN A 283 -8.74 -11.97 9.97
C ASN A 283 -9.06 -12.67 11.30
N GLY A 284 -10.02 -12.12 12.07
CA GLY A 284 -10.54 -12.75 13.28
C GLY A 284 -11.24 -14.07 13.02
N ILE A 285 -12.06 -14.17 11.97
CA ILE A 285 -12.74 -15.40 11.56
C ILE A 285 -11.72 -16.49 11.16
N GLU A 286 -10.70 -16.14 10.37
CA GLU A 286 -9.65 -17.07 9.96
C GLU A 286 -8.89 -17.63 11.17
N ARG A 287 -8.53 -16.75 12.12
CA ARG A 287 -7.89 -17.17 13.38
C ARG A 287 -8.80 -18.02 14.26
N LEU A 288 -10.08 -17.68 14.36
CA LEU A 288 -11.09 -18.44 15.11
C LEU A 288 -11.24 -19.86 14.55
N ARG A 289 -11.26 -20.01 13.22
CA ARG A 289 -11.34 -21.33 12.55
C ARG A 289 -10.16 -22.24 12.86
N GLU A 290 -8.97 -21.66 13.07
CA GLU A 290 -7.76 -22.41 13.47
C GLU A 290 -7.58 -22.52 14.99
N GLY A 291 -8.49 -21.97 15.79
CA GLY A 291 -8.34 -21.98 17.26
C GLY A 291 -7.23 -21.07 17.79
N LYS A 292 -6.74 -20.11 16.99
CA LYS A 292 -5.55 -19.32 17.30
C LYS A 292 -5.90 -17.94 17.86
N GLY A 293 -5.20 -17.53 18.92
CA GLY A 293 -5.33 -16.19 19.50
C GLY A 293 -6.73 -15.86 20.05
N ILE A 294 -7.49 -16.88 20.45
CA ILE A 294 -8.84 -16.71 21.02
C ILE A 294 -8.69 -16.33 22.50
N MET A 295 -9.23 -15.16 22.86
CA MET A 295 -9.29 -14.68 24.24
C MET A 295 -10.74 -14.60 24.71
N LYS A 296 -11.04 -15.15 25.89
CA LYS A 296 -12.39 -15.09 26.50
C LYS A 296 -12.68 -13.74 27.17
N HIS A 297 -11.63 -13.06 27.62
CA HIS A 297 -11.72 -11.79 28.34
C HIS A 297 -10.77 -10.76 27.73
N THR A 298 -11.23 -9.52 27.60
CA THR A 298 -10.47 -8.42 26.99
C THR A 298 -9.61 -7.65 27.99
N ASP A 299 -9.68 -7.99 29.28
CA ASP A 299 -9.02 -7.24 30.37
C ASP A 299 -7.49 -7.18 30.26
N HIS A 300 -6.91 -8.07 29.45
CA HIS A 300 -5.48 -8.15 29.17
C HIS A 300 -5.08 -7.68 27.76
N VAL A 301 -6.02 -7.14 26.97
CA VAL A 301 -5.71 -6.64 25.63
C VAL A 301 -5.05 -5.27 25.75
N VAL A 302 -3.74 -5.23 25.54
CA VAL A 302 -2.95 -4.00 25.53
C VAL A 302 -2.74 -3.56 24.09
N TYR A 303 -2.96 -2.27 23.82
CA TYR A 303 -2.62 -1.67 22.53
C TYR A 303 -1.10 -1.58 22.38
N GLU A 304 -0.57 -2.19 21.32
CA GLU A 304 0.83 -2.06 20.93
C GLU A 304 0.95 -1.19 19.66
N PRO A 305 1.67 -0.06 19.72
CA PRO A 305 1.85 0.79 18.55
C PRO A 305 2.77 0.18 17.48
N LYS A 306 3.54 -0.86 17.83
CA LYS A 306 4.43 -1.58 16.94
C LYS A 306 4.18 -3.07 17.11
N ALA A 307 3.50 -3.67 16.15
CA ALA A 307 3.37 -5.11 16.04
C ALA A 307 4.33 -5.61 14.96
N PRO A 308 5.28 -6.52 15.26
CA PRO A 308 6.11 -7.14 14.25
C PRO A 308 5.26 -7.93 13.26
N PHE A 309 5.76 -8.12 12.04
CA PHE A 309 5.06 -8.86 10.99
C PHE A 309 5.93 -10.02 10.51
N GLY A 310 5.55 -11.22 10.92
CA GLY A 310 6.26 -12.45 10.56
C GLY A 310 7.70 -12.53 11.07
N ILE A 311 8.39 -13.59 10.67
CA ILE A 311 9.82 -13.80 10.91
C ILE A 311 10.59 -13.13 9.78
N ASP A 312 11.53 -12.25 10.13
CA ASP A 312 12.38 -11.55 9.15
C ASP A 312 13.47 -12.46 8.59
N ILE A 313 13.34 -12.83 7.31
CA ILE A 313 14.34 -13.63 6.58
C ILE A 313 14.98 -12.85 5.43
N THR A 314 14.90 -11.51 5.46
CA THR A 314 15.47 -10.64 4.41
C THR A 314 16.97 -10.88 4.18
N ARG A 315 17.69 -11.26 5.23
CA ARG A 315 19.11 -11.64 5.15
C ARG A 315 19.32 -12.89 4.29
N GLN A 316 18.52 -13.93 4.49
CA GLN A 316 18.60 -15.17 3.72
C GLN A 316 18.31 -14.92 2.23
N VAL A 317 17.29 -14.08 1.95
CA VAL A 317 16.96 -13.66 0.57
C VAL A 317 18.14 -12.97 -0.11
N LYS A 318 18.86 -12.10 0.63
CA LYS A 318 20.05 -11.41 0.13
C LYS A 318 21.22 -12.37 -0.11
N GLU A 319 21.46 -13.30 0.80
CA GLU A 319 22.53 -14.30 0.73
C GLU A 319 22.32 -15.30 -0.41
N ALA A 320 21.07 -15.60 -0.77
CA ALA A 320 20.74 -16.43 -1.94
C ALA A 320 21.17 -15.80 -3.28
N ALA A 321 21.47 -14.50 -3.31
CA ALA A 321 22.08 -13.78 -4.44
C ALA A 321 21.38 -14.01 -5.80
N ILE A 322 20.04 -14.14 -5.78
CA ILE A 322 19.26 -14.52 -6.96
C ILE A 322 19.30 -13.43 -8.03
N LYS A 323 19.86 -13.81 -9.19
CA LYS A 323 19.88 -13.00 -10.41
C LYS A 323 18.57 -13.17 -11.17
N LEU A 324 18.03 -12.06 -11.66
CA LEU A 324 16.78 -12.06 -12.42
C LEU A 324 17.05 -12.36 -13.90
N PRO A 325 16.28 -13.25 -14.54
CA PRO A 325 16.30 -13.37 -15.99
C PRO A 325 15.77 -12.09 -16.64
N ARG A 326 16.19 -11.83 -17.89
CA ARG A 326 15.75 -10.65 -18.63
C ARG A 326 14.29 -10.82 -19.04
N ILE A 327 13.41 -10.03 -18.45
CA ILE A 327 11.99 -9.93 -18.83
C ILE A 327 11.71 -8.49 -19.26
N LYS A 328 11.11 -8.33 -20.43
CA LYS A 328 10.67 -7.02 -20.93
C LYS A 328 9.38 -6.62 -20.21
N LEU A 329 9.47 -5.63 -19.33
CA LEU A 329 8.32 -5.07 -18.61
C LEU A 329 7.62 -4.02 -19.49
N ALA A 330 7.05 -4.44 -20.61
CA ALA A 330 6.25 -3.59 -21.49
C ALA A 330 4.83 -4.14 -21.56
N ILE A 331 3.85 -3.27 -21.36
CA ILE A 331 2.45 -3.57 -21.68
C ILE A 331 2.32 -3.27 -23.17
N SER A 332 1.86 -4.25 -23.96
CA SER A 332 1.43 -3.98 -25.34
C SER A 332 0.20 -3.10 -25.28
N ASP A 333 0.23 -1.97 -26.00
CA ASP A 333 -0.91 -1.05 -26.12
C ASP A 333 -2.08 -1.71 -26.87
#